data_AF-A0A5D0RI52-F1
#
_entry.id   AF-A0A5D0RI52-F1
#
_cell.length_a   1.000
_cell.length_b   1.000
_cell.length_c   1.000
_cell.angle_alpha   90.00
_cell.angle_beta   90.00
_cell.angle_gamma   90.00
#
_symmetry.space_group_name_H-M   'P 1'
#
loop_
_entity.id
_entity.type
_entity.pdbx_description
1 polymer ?
#
loop_
_entity_poly.entity_id
_entity_poly.type
_entity_poly.pdbx_seq_one_letter_code
_entity_poly.pdbx_strand_id
1 'polypeptide(L)' 'MTYGWRLLFIPLWALCIAGGALVAFFAFGWYSWAAFVVAGIIGAAIGVPAGIWNTRKVRREDPDWSVRRGAPVR' A
#
# COMPACT_ATOMS: atom_id res chain seq x y z
N MET A 1 -0.39 11.43 16.75
CA MET A 1 0.33 10.83 15.60
C MET A 1 -0.37 11.21 14.31
N THR A 2 -0.14 12.44 13.82
CA THR A 2 -1.11 13.12 12.95
C THR A 2 -0.89 12.89 11.44
N TYR A 3 0.19 12.21 11.02
CA TYR A 3 0.51 12.06 9.59
C TYR A 3 1.15 10.71 9.15
N GLY A 4 1.32 9.73 10.05
CA GLY A 4 2.09 8.51 9.77
C GLY A 4 1.44 7.48 8.84
N TRP A 5 0.11 7.44 8.75
CA TRP A 5 -0.61 6.36 8.06
C TRP A 5 -0.36 6.33 6.54
N ARG A 6 -0.22 7.48 5.89
CA ARG A 6 0.12 7.55 4.45
C ARG A 6 1.52 7.02 4.17
N LEU A 7 2.47 7.34 5.05
CA LEU A 7 3.86 6.90 5.00
C LEU A 7 4.02 5.41 5.35
N LEU A 8 3.00 4.77 5.93
CA LEU A 8 2.98 3.33 6.17
C LEU A 8 2.30 2.58 5.02
N PHE A 9 1.07 2.96 4.66
CA PHE A 9 0.28 2.18 3.71
C PHE A 9 0.83 2.20 2.29
N ILE A 10 1.38 3.33 1.84
CA ILE A 10 1.89 3.48 0.47
C ILE A 10 3.12 2.58 0.24
N PRO A 11 4.21 2.69 1.03
CA PRO A 11 5.36 1.81 0.83
C PRO A 11 5.05 0.35 1.15
N LEU A 12 4.17 0.07 2.13
CA LEU A 12 3.76 -1.30 2.43
C LEU A 12 3.09 -1.96 1.22
N TRP A 13 2.12 -1.28 0.59
CA TRP A 13 1.49 -1.78 -0.64
C TRP A 13 2.50 -1.95 -1.77
N ALA A 14 3.38 -0.97 -1.99
CA ALA A 14 4.38 -1.03 -3.04
C ALA A 14 5.35 -2.22 -2.85
N LEU A 15 5.83 -2.44 -1.63
CA LEU A 15 6.75 -3.53 -1.31
C LEU A 15 6.07 -4.90 -1.37
N CYS A 16 4.83 -5.04 -0.92
CA CYS A 16 4.10 -6.30 -1.03
C CYS A 16 3.86 -6.70 -2.49
N ILE A 17 3.46 -5.75 -3.34
CA ILE A 17 3.23 -6.02 -4.76
C ILE A 17 4.56 -6.30 -5.48
N ALA A 18 5.60 -5.52 -5.21
CA ALA A 18 6.93 -5.77 -5.76
C ALA A 18 7.45 -7.16 -5.35
N GLY A 19 7.34 -7.52 -4.07
CA GLY A 19 7.73 -8.83 -3.57
C GLY A 19 6.96 -9.98 -4.21
N GLY A 20 5.63 -9.84 -4.35
CA GLY A 20 4.80 -10.83 -5.05
C GLY A 20 5.19 -11.01 -6.51
N ALA A 21 5.41 -9.91 -7.24
CA ALA A 21 5.89 -9.96 -8.62
C ALA A 21 7.27 -10.62 -8.73
N LEU A 22 8.16 -10.35 -7.78
CA LEU A 22 9.49 -10.96 -7.74
C LEU A 22 9.43 -12.47 -7.50
N VAL A 23 8.58 -12.91 -6.56
CA VAL A 23 8.33 -14.34 -6.31
C VAL A 23 7.79 -15.01 -7.58
N ALA A 24 6.87 -14.35 -8.30
CA ALA A 24 6.37 -14.88 -9.57
C ALA A 24 7.51 -15.01 -10.60
N PHE A 25 8.33 -13.98 -10.80
CA PHE A 25 9.46 -14.06 -11.73
C PHE A 25 10.43 -15.19 -11.39
N PHE A 26 10.76 -15.37 -10.11
CA PHE A 26 11.62 -16.47 -9.67
C PHE A 26 10.96 -17.83 -9.83
N ALA A 27 9.64 -17.95 -9.62
CA ALA A 27 8.91 -19.18 -9.87
C ALA A 27 8.94 -19.60 -11.35
N PHE A 28 9.02 -18.64 -12.28
CA PHE A 28 9.21 -18.89 -13.71
C PHE A 28 10.69 -19.06 -14.12
N GLY A 29 11.62 -19.09 -13.17
CA GLY A 29 13.05 -19.28 -13.43
C GLY A 29 13.80 -18.04 -13.90
N TRP A 30 13.20 -16.84 -13.83
CA TRP A 30 13.84 -15.59 -14.23
C TRP A 30 14.66 -14.97 -13.10
N TYR A 31 15.92 -15.41 -12.99
CA TYR A 31 16.88 -14.91 -12.00
C TYR A 31 17.82 -13.87 -12.63
N SER A 32 17.31 -12.66 -12.87
CA SER A 32 18.12 -11.55 -13.39
C SER A 32 17.91 -10.28 -12.58
N TRP A 33 18.89 -9.37 -12.64
CA TRP A 33 18.75 -8.04 -12.04
C TRP A 33 17.57 -7.26 -12.65
N ALA A 34 17.23 -7.51 -13.91
CA ALA A 34 16.09 -6.91 -14.57
C ALA A 34 14.75 -7.31 -13.92
N ALA A 35 14.64 -8.53 -13.39
CA ALA A 35 13.44 -8.98 -12.67
C ALA A 35 13.16 -8.09 -11.44
N PHE A 36 14.20 -7.65 -10.72
CA PHE A 36 14.06 -6.73 -9.59
C PHE A 36 13.59 -5.34 -10.02
N VAL A 37 14.15 -4.81 -11.10
CA VAL A 37 13.75 -3.49 -11.63
C VAL A 37 12.30 -3.52 -12.09
N VAL A 38 11.92 -4.52 -12.88
CA VAL A 38 10.54 -4.67 -13.37
C VAL A 38 9.57 -4.89 -12.21
N ALA A 39 9.90 -5.75 -11.25
CA ALA A 39 9.06 -5.98 -10.07
C ALA A 39 8.91 -4.70 -9.23
N GLY A 40 9.99 -3.92 -9.06
CA GLY A 40 9.94 -2.62 -8.40
C GLY A 40 9.04 -1.61 -9.11
N ILE A 41 9.10 -1.56 -10.45
CA ILE A 41 8.22 -0.73 -11.27
C ILE A 41 6.76 -1.17 -11.11
N ILE A 42 6.47 -2.48 -11.17
CA ILE A 42 5.12 -3.03 -10.97
C ILE A 42 4.60 -2.67 -9.57
N GLY A 43 5.44 -2.85 -8.54
CA GLY A 43 5.12 -2.48 -7.17
C GLY A 43 4.83 -0.99 -7.00
N ALA A 44 5.60 -0.11 -7.64
CA ALA A 44 5.33 1.32 -7.60
C ALA A 44 4.05 1.69 -8.37
N ALA A 45 3.88 1.16 -9.59
CA ALA A 45 2.77 1.48 -10.47
C ALA A 45 1.42 1.03 -9.91
N ILE A 46 1.37 -0.13 -9.22
CA ILE A 46 0.14 -0.68 -8.66
C ILE A 46 0.01 -0.37 -7.16
N GLY A 47 1.10 -0.52 -6.41
CA GLY A 47 1.08 -0.38 -4.95
C GLY A 47 0.90 1.06 -4.47
N VAL A 48 1.44 2.06 -5.19
CA VAL A 48 1.20 3.47 -4.83
C VAL A 48 -0.28 3.87 -4.93
N PRO A 49 -0.97 3.65 -6.08
CA PRO A 49 -2.40 3.98 -6.16
C PRO A 49 -3.24 3.14 -5.19
N ALA A 50 -2.91 1.86 -5.00
CA ALA A 50 -3.60 1.00 -4.02
C ALA A 50 -3.42 1.50 -2.58
N GLY A 51 -2.21 1.90 -2.18
CA GLY A 51 -1.94 2.45 -0.84
C GLY A 51 -2.63 3.79 -0.59
N ILE A 52 -2.71 4.66 -1.59
CA ILE A 52 -3.48 5.91 -1.51
C ILE A 52 -4.97 5.62 -1.34
N TRP A 53 -5.51 4.70 -2.15
CA TRP A 53 -6.92 4.33 -2.07
C TRP A 53 -7.26 3.69 -0.72
N ASN A 54 -6.42 2.77 -0.24
CA ASN A 54 -6.59 2.12 1.06
C ASN A 54 -6.58 3.15 2.21
N THR A 55 -5.65 4.11 2.17
CA THR A 55 -5.63 5.19 3.18
C THR A 55 -6.93 6.01 3.16
N ARG A 56 -7.47 6.31 1.97
CA ARG A 56 -8.74 7.04 1.84
C ARG A 56 -9.91 6.20 2.35
N LYS A 57 -9.90 4.89 2.11
CA LYS A 57 -10.95 3.97 2.53
C LYS A 57 -10.98 3.83 4.06
N VAL A 58 -9.83 3.51 4.67
CA VAL A 58 -9.68 3.42 6.13
C VAL A 58 -10.16 4.72 6.80
N ARG A 59 -9.77 5.88 6.27
CA ARG A 59 -10.20 7.17 6.83
C ARG A 59 -11.71 7.45 6.70
N ARG A 60 -12.39 6.87 5.69
CA ARG A 60 -13.85 7.00 5.52
C ARG A 60 -14.61 6.08 6.46
N GLU A 61 -14.05 4.91 6.75
CA GLU A 61 -14.70 3.85 7.52
C GLU A 61 -14.37 3.90 9.02
N ASP A 62 -13.39 4.73 9.43
CA ASP A 62 -13.02 4.93 10.83
C ASP A 62 -14.15 5.61 11.64
N PRO A 63 -14.83 4.91 12.59
CA PRO A 63 -15.92 5.47 13.39
C PRO A 63 -15.42 6.51 14.41
N ASP A 64 -14.21 6.32 14.93
CA ASP A 64 -13.61 7.16 15.97
C ASP A 64 -13.20 8.54 15.43
N TRP A 65 -13.13 8.71 14.12
CA TRP A 65 -12.97 10.01 13.46
C TRP A 65 -14.11 10.99 13.80
N SER A 66 -15.32 10.49 14.03
CA SER A 66 -16.48 11.30 14.41
C SER A 66 -16.50 11.63 15.91
N VAL A 67 -16.14 10.66 16.75
CA VAL A 67 -16.04 10.77 18.22
C VAL A 67 -15.01 11.82 18.63
N ARG A 68 -13.85 11.88 17.96
CA ARG A 68 -12.79 12.87 18.23
C ARG A 68 -13.14 14.32 17.83
N ARG A 69 -14.20 14.53 17.03
CA ARG A 69 -14.69 15.87 16.66
C ARG A 69 -15.93 16.32 17.44
N GLY A 70 -16.33 15.57 18.48
CA GLY A 70 -17.47 15.95 19.32
C GLY A 70 -18.83 15.80 18.63
N ALA A 71 -18.93 14.98 17.59
CA ALA A 71 -20.24 14.65 17.01
C ALA A 71 -21.03 13.78 18.01
N PRO A 72 -22.32 14.06 18.26
CA PRO A 72 -23.11 13.31 19.22
C PRO A 72 -23.22 11.85 18.77
N VAL A 73 -22.83 10.93 19.65
CA VAL A 73 -23.07 9.49 19.50
C VAL A 73 -24.58 9.30 19.57
N ARG A 74 -25.20 8.92 18.46
CA ARG A 74 -26.63 8.56 18.39
C ARG A 74 -26.86 7.14 18.85
#